data_AF-A0AA43C2D9-F1
#
_entry.id   AF-A0AA43C2D9-F1
#
_cell.length_a   1.000
_cell.length_b   1.000
_cell.length_c   1.000
_cell.angle_alpha   90.00
_cell.angle_beta   90.00
_cell.angle_gamma   90.00
#
_symmetry.space_group_name_H-M   'P 1'
#
loop_
_entity.id
_entity.type
_entity.pdbx_description
1 polymer ?
#
loop_
_entity_poly.entity_id
_entity_poly.type
_entity_poly.pdbx_seq_one_letter_code
_entity_poly.pdbx_strand_id
1 'polypeptide(L)' 'MTQASSIKLDSGTRFPDIEFPLLDGTKLSLPGAWSGRWGSLLFYRGHW' A
#
# COMPACT_ATOMS: atom_id res chain seq x y z
N MET A 1 -7.88 -23.85 -8.82
CA MET A 1 -7.55 -22.62 -8.06
C MET A 1 -7.08 -21.59 -9.06
N THR A 2 -7.91 -20.62 -9.40
CA THR A 2 -7.57 -19.57 -10.37
C THR A 2 -6.56 -18.64 -9.72
N GLN A 3 -5.30 -18.70 -10.15
CA GLN A 3 -4.29 -17.75 -9.70
C GLN A 3 -4.70 -16.38 -10.24
N ALA A 4 -5.08 -15.45 -9.36
CA ALA A 4 -5.24 -14.06 -9.74
C ALA A 4 -3.91 -13.59 -10.35
N SER A 5 -3.94 -12.94 -11.51
CA SER A 5 -2.77 -12.35 -12.16
C SER A 5 -2.24 -11.22 -11.28
N SER A 6 -1.47 -11.56 -10.26
CA SER A 6 -0.90 -10.61 -9.30
C SER A 6 0.40 -10.04 -9.87
N ILE A 7 0.44 -8.74 -10.09
CA ILE A 7 1.67 -8.06 -10.47
C ILE A 7 2.53 -7.95 -9.21
N LYS A 8 3.73 -8.54 -9.23
CA LYS A 8 4.70 -8.37 -8.16
C LYS A 8 5.37 -7.00 -8.32
N LEU A 9 5.36 -6.20 -7.26
CA LEU A 9 6.08 -4.93 -7.24
C LEU A 9 7.60 -5.19 -7.27
N ASP A 10 8.31 -4.42 -8.09
CA ASP A 10 9.76 -4.48 -8.23
C ASP A 10 10.38 -3.08 -8.12
N SER A 11 11.70 -3.01 -7.93
CA SER A 11 12.43 -1.75 -7.82
C SER A 11 12.26 -0.90 -9.08
N GLY A 12 11.98 0.39 -8.90
CA GLY A 12 11.72 1.31 -10.01
C GLY A 12 10.32 1.21 -10.61
N THR A 13 9.50 0.23 -10.21
CA THR A 13 8.08 0.21 -10.59
C THR A 13 7.31 1.30 -9.87
N ARG A 14 6.36 1.93 -10.56
CA ARG A 14 5.46 2.91 -9.93
C ARG A 14 4.63 2.19 -8.87
N PHE A 15 4.67 2.72 -7.65
CA PHE A 15 3.83 2.21 -6.57
C PHE A 15 2.34 2.42 -6.92
N PRO A 16 1.48 1.41 -6.72
CA PRO A 16 0.07 1.49 -7.09
C PRO A 16 -0.70 2.44 -6.17
N ASP A 17 -1.78 3.00 -6.68
CA ASP A 17 -2.74 3.75 -5.87
C ASP A 17 -3.56 2.77 -5.02
N ILE A 18 -3.44 2.87 -3.70
CA ILE A 18 -4.09 1.96 -2.73
C ILE A 18 -4.69 2.75 -1.56
N GLU A 19 -5.84 2.30 -1.06
CA GLU A 19 -6.52 2.88 0.11
C GLU A 19 -6.55 1.88 1.28
N PHE A 20 -6.23 2.37 2.48
CA PHE A 20 -6.38 1.62 3.72
C PHE A 20 -7.37 2.32 4.67
N PRO A 21 -8.34 1.59 5.25
CA PRO A 21 -9.10 2.12 6.38
C PRO A 21 -8.22 2.22 7.63
N LEU A 22 -8.35 3.32 8.37
CA LEU A 22 -7.65 3.55 9.63
C LEU A 22 -8.59 3.31 10.82
N LEU A 23 -8.00 3.12 12.01
CA LEU A 23 -8.74 2.80 13.24
C LEU A 23 -9.65 3.95 13.71
N ASP A 24 -9.33 5.18 13.35
CA ASP A 24 -10.13 6.37 13.64
C ASP A 24 -11.30 6.57 12.65
N GLY A 25 -11.52 5.61 11.75
CA GLY A 25 -12.55 5.66 10.71
C GLY A 25 -12.17 6.49 9.48
N THR A 26 -10.96 7.08 9.46
CA THR A 26 -10.46 7.78 8.28
C THR A 26 -9.85 6.81 7.27
N LYS A 27 -9.43 7.34 6.12
CA LYS A 27 -8.77 6.57 5.05
C LYS A 27 -7.38 7.12 4.77
N LEU A 28 -6.42 6.21 4.57
CA LEU A 28 -5.09 6.51 4.09
C LEU A 28 -4.97 6.12 2.62
N SER A 29 -4.76 7.09 1.73
CA SER A 29 -4.51 6.84 0.30
C SER A 29 -3.01 6.99 -0.01
N LEU A 30 -2.36 5.91 -0.47
CA LEU A 30 -0.96 5.89 -0.91
C LEU A 30 -0.88 5.80 -2.43
N PRO A 31 0.15 6.41 -3.07
CA PRO A 31 1.22 7.19 -2.45
C PRO A 31 0.83 8.63 -2.10
N GLY A 32 -0.43 9.04 -2.33
CA GLY A 32 -0.91 10.42 -2.13
C GLY A 32 -0.57 11.02 -0.76
N ALA A 33 -0.68 10.24 0.32
CA ALA A 33 -0.36 10.69 1.67
C ALA A 33 1.12 11.07 1.88
N TRP A 34 2.04 10.60 1.02
CA TRP A 34 3.44 11.02 1.09
C TRP A 34 3.67 12.45 0.58
N SER A 35 2.68 13.07 -0.09
CA SER A 35 2.75 14.49 -0.50
C SER A 35 4.03 14.84 -1.28
N GLY A 36 4.46 13.96 -2.18
CA GLY A 36 5.69 14.13 -2.97
C GLY A 36 7.00 13.90 -2.20
N ARG A 37 6.93 13.42 -0.96
CA ARG A 37 8.09 13.06 -0.12
C ARG A 37 8.39 11.57 -0.22
N TRP A 38 9.58 11.19 0.25
CA TRP A 38 9.93 9.79 0.45
C TRP A 38 9.17 9.20 1.64
N GLY A 39 8.76 7.95 1.51
CA GLY A 39 8.07 7.20 2.56
C GLY A 39 8.51 5.74 2.59
N SER A 40 8.27 5.08 3.71
CA SER A 40 8.49 3.64 3.89
C SER A 40 7.19 3.00 4.34
N LEU A 41 6.87 1.84 3.76
CA LEU A 41 5.70 1.05 4.09
C LEU A 41 6.14 -0.34 4.52
N LEU A 42 5.63 -0.80 5.66
CA LEU A 42 5.98 -2.09 6.22
C LEU A 42 4.70 -2.93 6.36
N PHE A 43 4.69 -4.08 5.68
CA PHE A 43 3.59 -5.02 5.74
C PHE A 43 3.84 -6.06 6.83
N TYR A 44 2.90 -6.21 7.76
CA TYR A 44 2.90 -7.26 8.76
C TYR A 44 1.73 -8.20 8.51
N ARG A 45 1.92 -9.50 8.80
CA ARG A 45 0.88 -10.53 8.60
C ARG A 45 -0.28 -10.40 9.58
N GLY A 46 -0.06 -9.75 10.72
CA GLY A 46 -1.06 -9.47 11.74
C GLY A 46 -0.46 -8.59 12.83
N HIS A 47 -1.31 -7.88 13.54
CA HIS A 47 -0.97 -7.29 14.84
C HIS A 47 -1.46 -8.23 15.95
N TRP A 48 -0.94 -8.04 17.17
CA TRP A 48 -1.23 -8.88 18.33
C TRP A 48 -2.69 -8.83 18.79
#